data_AF-A0A183CSM0-F1
#
_entry.id   AF-A0A183CSM0-F1
#
_cell.length_a   1.000
_cell.length_b   1.000
_cell.length_c   1.000
_cell.angle_alpha   90.00
_cell.angle_beta   90.00
_cell.angle_gamma   90.00
#
_symmetry.space_group_name_H-M   'P 1'
#
loop_
_entity.id
_entity.type
_entity.pdbx_description
1 polymer ?
#
loop_
_entity_poly.entity_id
_entity_poly.type
_entity_poly.pdbx_seq_one_letter_code
_entity_poly.pdbx_strand_id
1 'polypeptide(L)'
;MPSFMCMPFLACNRQVDSLDRRQCNLQSIPGDIERYARSLEELLLDMNHIHDLPKSLFRLQKLQRVGLSDNDIHRLPAEVAALQKFDGAQFEQKM
;
A
#
# COMPACT_ATOMS: atom_id res chain seq x y z
N MET A 1 -26.80 -1.93 34.87
CA MET A 1 -26.90 -0.71 34.03
C MET A 1 -25.57 0.01 34.19
N PRO A 2 -24.69 0.02 33.18
CA PRO A 2 -24.93 0.77 31.96
C PRO A 2 -24.75 -0.05 30.68
N SER A 3 -25.45 0.41 29.66
CA SER A 3 -25.63 -0.18 28.35
C SER A 3 -24.46 0.23 27.46
N PHE A 4 -23.57 -0.71 27.12
CA PHE A 4 -22.67 -0.53 25.98
C PHE A 4 -23.49 -0.71 24.70
N MET A 5 -24.06 0.39 24.23
CA MET A 5 -24.58 0.49 22.87
C MET A 5 -23.39 0.35 21.91
N CYS A 6 -23.22 -0.85 21.39
CA CYS A 6 -22.39 -1.08 20.21
C CYS A 6 -23.15 -0.48 19.03
N MET A 7 -22.90 0.79 18.73
CA MET A 7 -23.49 1.51 17.60
C MET A 7 -22.92 0.93 16.28
N PRO A 8 -23.74 0.40 15.36
CA PRO A 8 -23.28 -0.26 14.14
C PRO A 8 -22.97 0.73 13.00
N PHE A 9 -22.48 1.94 13.32
CA PHE A 9 -22.41 3.06 12.37
C PHE A 9 -21.03 3.64 12.10
N LEU A 10 -19.96 3.06 12.66
CA LEU A 10 -18.62 3.39 12.19
C LEU A 10 -18.33 2.54 10.97
N ALA A 11 -18.73 3.04 9.81
CA ALA A 11 -17.89 2.90 8.62
C ALA A 11 -16.51 3.41 9.04
N CYS A 12 -15.64 2.50 9.46
CA CYS A 12 -14.25 2.78 9.79
C CYS A 12 -13.57 3.21 8.49
N ASN A 13 -13.74 4.49 8.14
CA ASN A 13 -12.88 5.19 7.20
C ASN A 13 -11.57 5.42 7.95
N ARG A 14 -10.85 4.33 8.23
CA ARG A 14 -9.56 4.36 8.88
C ARG A 14 -8.63 5.03 7.87
N GLN A 15 -8.36 6.31 8.07
CA GLN A 15 -7.22 6.97 7.43
C GLN A 15 -6.00 6.17 7.89
N VAL A 16 -5.52 5.34 6.97
CA VAL A 16 -4.27 4.62 7.15
C VAL A 16 -3.27 5.46 6.38
N ASP A 17 -2.39 6.15 7.10
CA ASP A 17 -1.29 6.90 6.50
C ASP A 17 -0.11 5.96 6.24
N SER A 18 0.11 4.95 7.08
CA SER A 18 1.15 3.94 6.88
C SER A 18 0.60 2.52 7.00
N LEU A 19 0.92 1.67 6.02
CA LEU A 19 0.55 0.25 6.00
C LEU A 19 1.80 -0.61 5.96
N ASP A 20 1.98 -1.38 7.04
CA ASP A 20 3.06 -2.36 7.16
C ASP A 20 2.51 -3.77 6.95
N ARG A 21 3.00 -4.41 5.90
CA ARG A 21 2.62 -5.76 5.44
C ARG A 21 3.87 -6.58 5.09
N ARG A 22 4.97 -6.33 5.80
CA ARG A 22 6.22 -7.08 5.63
C ARG A 22 6.05 -8.54 6.05
N GLN A 23 6.78 -9.46 5.42
CA GLN A 23 6.79 -10.90 5.76
C GLN A 23 5.40 -11.56 5.81
N CYS A 24 4.50 -11.15 4.91
CA CYS A 24 3.14 -11.69 4.83
C CYS A 24 2.99 -12.79 3.76
N ASN A 25 4.08 -13.25 3.14
CA ASN A 25 4.08 -14.17 1.99
C ASN A 25 3.08 -13.74 0.89
N LEU A 26 2.93 -12.44 0.69
CA LEU A 26 2.03 -11.91 -0.33
C LEU A 26 2.59 -12.22 -1.71
N GLN A 27 1.86 -12.99 -2.51
CA GLN A 27 2.19 -13.21 -3.92
C GLN A 27 1.78 -12.04 -4.82
N SER A 28 0.82 -11.23 -4.34
CA SER A 28 0.27 -10.09 -5.06
C SER A 28 -0.34 -9.11 -4.06
N ILE A 29 -0.38 -7.82 -4.42
CA ILE A 29 -1.03 -6.81 -3.60
C ILE A 29 -2.54 -6.94 -3.77
N PRO A 30 -3.31 -7.19 -2.69
CA PRO A 30 -4.77 -7.30 -2.78
C PRO A 30 -5.39 -5.95 -3.15
N GLY A 31 -6.45 -5.97 -3.98
CA GLY A 31 -7.15 -4.76 -4.44
C GLY A 31 -7.74 -3.91 -3.30
N ASP A 32 -7.86 -4.47 -2.09
CA ASP A 32 -8.27 -3.72 -0.90
C ASP A 32 -7.30 -2.61 -0.50
N ILE A 33 -6.04 -2.62 -0.98
CA ILE A 33 -5.09 -1.49 -0.85
C ILE A 33 -5.70 -0.19 -1.42
N GLU A 34 -6.55 -0.31 -2.44
CA GLU A 34 -7.18 0.82 -3.11
C GLU A 34 -8.17 1.57 -2.20
N ARG A 35 -8.73 0.90 -1.19
CA ARG A 35 -9.56 1.56 -0.18
C ARG A 35 -8.79 2.63 0.58
N TYR A 36 -7.47 2.45 0.71
CA TYR A 36 -6.57 3.38 1.38
C TYR A 36 -5.92 4.37 0.41
N ALA A 37 -6.26 4.35 -0.89
CA ALA A 37 -5.62 5.20 -1.91
C ALA A 37 -5.68 6.71 -1.63
N ARG A 38 -6.66 7.16 -0.83
CA ARG A 38 -6.82 8.58 -0.47
C ARG A 38 -6.08 9.01 0.79
N SER A 39 -5.63 8.06 1.62
CA SER A 39 -4.96 8.35 2.89
C SER A 39 -3.54 7.80 2.96
N LEU A 40 -3.22 6.73 2.24
CA LEU A 40 -1.93 6.04 2.38
C LEU A 40 -0.79 6.90 1.86
N GLU A 41 0.17 7.16 2.73
CA GLU A 41 1.41 7.89 2.49
C GLU A 41 2.61 6.92 2.48
N GLU A 42 2.60 5.87 3.30
CA GLU A 42 3.68 4.90 3.39
C GLU A 42 3.17 3.46 3.27
N LEU A 43 3.82 2.65 2.44
CA LEU A 43 3.49 1.24 2.25
C LEU A 43 4.74 0.39 2.28
N LEU A 44 4.85 -0.46 3.30
CA LEU A 44 5.98 -1.36 3.49
C LEU A 44 5.52 -2.78 3.19
N LEU A 45 6.00 -3.33 2.09
CA LEU A 45 5.72 -4.68 1.58
C LEU A 45 7.00 -5.49 1.43
N ASP A 46 8.05 -5.11 2.15
CA ASP A 46 9.34 -5.79 2.12
C ASP A 46 9.24 -7.26 2.55
N MET A 47 10.11 -8.12 2.03
CA MET A 47 10.15 -9.56 2.31
C MET A 47 8.81 -10.25 2.01
N ASN A 48 8.32 -10.09 0.78
CA ASN A 48 7.15 -10.81 0.27
C ASN A 48 7.51 -11.49 -1.06
N HIS A 49 6.56 -12.19 -1.68
CA HIS A 49 6.76 -12.88 -2.96
C HIS A 49 5.99 -12.19 -4.08
N ILE A 50 5.95 -10.85 -4.05
CA ILE A 50 5.16 -10.08 -5.00
C ILE A 50 5.88 -10.12 -6.35
N HIS A 51 5.26 -10.77 -7.32
CA HIS A 51 5.77 -10.81 -8.69
C HIS A 51 5.30 -9.64 -9.54
N ASP A 52 4.03 -9.26 -9.37
CA ASP A 52 3.37 -8.23 -10.16
C ASP A 52 2.79 -7.13 -9.27
N LEU A 53 3.06 -5.88 -9.65
CA LEU A 53 2.51 -4.69 -9.01
C LEU A 53 1.20 -4.29 -9.71
N PRO A 54 0.03 -4.41 -9.06
CA PRO A 54 -1.23 -4.05 -9.70
C PRO A 54 -1.34 -2.53 -9.90
N LYS A 55 -2.09 -2.14 -10.93
CA LYS A 55 -2.40 -0.73 -11.23
C LYS A 55 -3.02 0.04 -10.06
N SER A 56 -3.74 -0.67 -9.19
CA SER A 56 -4.32 -0.12 -7.96
C SER A 56 -3.27 0.46 -7.01
N LEU A 57 -2.03 -0.05 -7.01
CA LEU A 57 -0.92 0.53 -6.24
C LEU A 57 -0.54 1.95 -6.71
N PHE A 58 -0.67 2.20 -8.00
CA PHE A 58 -0.33 3.49 -8.60
C PHE A 58 -1.50 4.48 -8.53
N ARG A 59 -2.69 4.04 -8.08
CA ARG A 59 -3.82 4.93 -7.78
C ARG A 59 -3.64 5.69 -6.46
N LEU A 60 -2.69 5.31 -5.63
CA LEU A 60 -2.40 5.97 -4.36
C LEU A 60 -1.68 7.30 -4.61
N GLN A 61 -2.43 8.39 -4.76
CA GLN A 61 -1.89 9.72 -5.06
C GLN A 61 -1.17 10.38 -3.88
N LYS A 62 -1.43 9.90 -2.66
CA LYS A 62 -0.77 10.38 -1.44
C LYS A 62 0.49 9.60 -1.08
N LEU A 63 0.77 8.51 -1.79
CA LEU A 63 1.87 7.61 -1.47
C LEU A 63 3.21 8.31 -1.68
N GLN A 64 3.95 8.52 -0.60
CA GLN A 64 5.28 9.10 -0.56
C GLN A 64 6.38 8.04 -0.40
N ARG A 65 6.08 6.90 0.21
CA ARG A 65 7.06 5.82 0.39
C ARG A 65 6.47 4.47 0.04
N VAL A 66 7.21 3.71 -0.77
CA VAL A 66 6.93 2.30 -1.01
C VAL A 66 8.20 1.49 -0.77
N GLY A 67 8.12 0.55 0.17
CA GLY A 67 9.12 -0.47 0.42
C GLY A 67 8.70 -1.76 -0.26
N LEU A 68 9.45 -2.20 -1.26
CA LEU A 68 9.24 -3.46 -1.96
C LEU A 68 10.56 -4.26 -2.01
N SER A 69 11.42 -4.06 -1.01
CA SER A 69 12.69 -4.77 -0.90
C SER A 69 12.44 -6.26 -0.73
N ASP A 70 13.33 -7.11 -1.26
CA ASP A 70 13.23 -8.55 -1.05
C ASP A 70 11.88 -9.12 -1.57
N ASN A 71 11.51 -8.71 -2.78
CA ASN A 71 10.35 -9.24 -3.54
C ASN A 71 10.79 -9.69 -4.93
N ASP A 72 10.02 -10.58 -5.54
CA ASP A 72 10.28 -11.15 -6.86
C ASP A 72 9.75 -10.30 -8.04
N ILE A 73 9.82 -8.97 -7.90
CA ILE A 73 9.27 -8.00 -8.88
C ILE A 73 10.19 -7.92 -10.09
N HIS A 74 9.85 -8.66 -11.13
CA HIS A 74 10.60 -8.67 -12.39
C HIS A 74 10.31 -7.46 -13.28
N ARG A 75 9.12 -6.87 -13.15
CA ARG A 75 8.66 -5.79 -14.02
C ARG A 75 8.00 -4.68 -13.22
N LEU A 76 8.62 -3.51 -13.29
CA LEU A 76 8.05 -2.25 -12.86
C LEU A 76 7.19 -1.70 -14.01
N PRO A 77 5.86 -1.57 -13.83
CA PRO A 77 5.01 -1.01 -14.87
C PRO A 77 5.29 0.49 -15.03
N ALA A 78 5.02 1.05 -16.21
CA ALA A 78 5.29 2.46 -16.53
C ALA A 78 4.58 3.42 -15.57
N GLU A 79 3.50 2.98 -14.92
CA GLU A 79 2.79 3.69 -13.88
C GLU A 79 3.64 4.01 -12.64
N VAL A 80 4.73 3.28 -12.35
CA VAL A 80 5.68 3.66 -11.26
C VAL A 80 6.35 4.99 -11.55
N ALA A 81 6.59 5.30 -12.83
CA ALA A 81 7.13 6.60 -13.24
C ALA A 81 6.14 7.75 -12.96
N ALA A 82 4.84 7.46 -12.83
CA ALA A 82 3.86 8.45 -12.41
C ALA A 82 3.95 8.78 -10.91
N LEU A 83 4.33 7.80 -10.07
CA LEU A 83 4.62 8.06 -8.65
C LEU A 83 5.90 8.89 -8.49
N GLN A 84 6.92 8.62 -9.32
CA GLN A 84 8.19 9.36 -9.31
C GLN A 84 8.07 10.84 -9.74
N LYS A 85 6.93 11.24 -10.32
CA LYS A 85 6.64 12.66 -10.62
C LYS A 85 6.28 13.48 -9.37
N PHE A 86 5.90 12.84 -8.27
CA PHE A 86 5.80 13.53 -7.00
C PHE A 86 7.20 13.63 -6.40
N ASP A 87 7.65 14.86 -6.16
CA ASP A 87 9.01 15.31 -5.79
C ASP A 87 9.63 14.64 -4.53
N GLY A 88 8.96 13.65 -3.94
CA GLY A 88 9.43 12.91 -2.76
C GLY A 88 9.03 11.43 -2.72
N ALA A 89 8.47 10.86 -3.78
CA ALA A 89 8.11 9.44 -3.80
C ALA A 89 9.35 8.55 -3.82
N GLN A 90 9.70 7.94 -2.68
CA GLN A 90 10.80 6.99 -2.56
C GLN A 90 10.29 5.57 -2.86
N PHE A 91 10.77 5.02 -3.98
CA PHE A 91 10.59 3.62 -4.34
C PHE A 91 11.86 2.86 -3.96
N GLU A 92 11.81 2.09 -2.86
CA GLU A 92 12.93 1.24 -2.44
C GLU A 92 12.71 -0.19 -2.92
N GLN A 93 13.42 -0.55 -3.99
CA GLN A 93 13.62 -1.93 -4.42
C GLN A 93 15.12 -2.20 -4.38
N LYS A 94 15.57 -2.88 -3.33
CA LYS A 94 16.88 -3.55 -3.36
C LYS A 94 16.71 -4.90 -4.07
N MET A 95 17.44 -5.04 -5.17
CA MET A 95 17.69 -6.30 -5.85
C MET A 95 18.63 -7.18 -5.03
#